data_AF-A0A378KTS6-F1
#
_entry.id   AF-A0A378KTS6-F1
#
_cell.length_a   1.000
_cell.length_b   1.000
_cell.length_c   1.000
_cell.angle_alpha   90.00
_cell.angle_beta   90.00
_cell.angle_gamma   90.00
#
_symmetry.space_group_name_H-M   'P 1'
#
loop_
_entity.id
_entity.type
_entity.pdbx_description
1 polymer ?
#
loop_
_entity_poly.entity_id
_entity_poly.type
_entity_poly.pdbx_seq_one_letter_code
_entity_poly.pdbx_strand_id
1 'polypeptide(L)'
;MSSKEDEIKKNLQAERLKQEALGREIEQMRLEEEKRKTAALLDEQLPKSQPVEEVTRFNLQPTGIESDDWKKIVEDFKKKYPNSPVENNVLIFPTKDDAIVFFTAQASQEPPRKFLASELDQNGKPTGFNVFSCGDGTLYQGTLNEIEEQLKTELKDNPDDPNLKQGLATITRLLNPAKGFRETLMQAKDSEGADLKDGHQADHGSVSPQRSKS
;
A
#
# COMPACT_ATOMS: atom_id res chain seq x y z
N MET A 1 64.57 -44.30 -56.19
CA MET A 1 63.78 -45.03 -55.18
C MET A 1 63.48 -44.08 -54.00
N SER A 2 62.62 -43.06 -54.18
CA SER A 2 62.33 -42.04 -53.14
C SER A 2 60.90 -41.49 -53.30
N SER A 3 59.90 -42.38 -53.28
CA SER A 3 58.49 -42.00 -53.44
C SER A 3 57.59 -42.62 -52.37
N LYS A 4 57.94 -43.80 -51.85
CA LYS A 4 57.17 -44.46 -50.79
C LYS A 4 57.44 -43.89 -49.39
N GLU A 5 58.66 -43.44 -49.12
CA GLU A 5 59.03 -42.88 -47.80
C GLU A 5 58.40 -41.51 -47.54
N ASP A 6 58.30 -40.65 -48.56
CA ASP A 6 57.65 -39.35 -48.46
C ASP A 6 56.13 -39.47 -48.30
N GLU A 7 55.53 -40.47 -48.93
CA GLU A 7 54.10 -40.78 -48.81
C GLU A 7 53.76 -41.30 -47.40
N ILE A 8 54.63 -42.13 -46.81
CA ILE A 8 54.49 -42.61 -45.43
C ILE A 8 54.62 -41.44 -44.43
N LYS A 9 55.60 -40.55 -44.60
CA LYS A 9 55.75 -39.37 -43.73
C LYS A 9 54.57 -38.42 -43.80
N LYS A 10 54.02 -38.21 -45.01
CA LYS A 10 52.83 -37.35 -45.22
C LYS A 10 51.58 -37.95 -44.58
N ASN A 11 51.38 -39.26 -44.67
CA ASN A 11 50.28 -39.95 -44.01
C ASN A 11 50.39 -39.88 -42.49
N LEU A 12 51.60 -40.07 -41.93
CA LEU A 12 51.84 -39.98 -40.49
C LEU A 12 51.57 -38.58 -39.93
N GLN A 13 51.95 -37.52 -40.67
CA GLN A 13 51.65 -36.14 -40.29
C GLN A 13 50.15 -35.83 -40.38
N ALA A 14 49.46 -36.30 -41.42
CA ALA A 14 48.02 -36.11 -41.56
C ALA A 14 47.25 -36.83 -40.44
N GLU A 15 47.69 -38.01 -40.04
CA GLU A 15 47.08 -38.78 -38.95
C GLU A 15 47.29 -38.11 -37.58
N ARG A 16 48.48 -37.54 -37.35
CA ARG A 16 48.77 -36.78 -36.12
C ARG A 16 47.92 -35.52 -36.00
N LEU A 17 47.72 -34.79 -37.11
CA LEU A 17 46.83 -33.62 -37.14
C LEU A 17 45.37 -33.99 -36.90
N LYS A 18 44.92 -35.14 -37.43
CA LYS A 18 43.57 -35.66 -37.17
C LYS A 18 43.37 -36.06 -35.71
N GLN A 19 44.35 -36.72 -35.10
CA GLN A 19 44.29 -37.07 -33.68
C GLN A 19 44.27 -35.83 -32.77
N GLU A 20 45.05 -34.80 -33.12
CA GLU A 20 45.05 -33.53 -32.35
C GLU A 20 43.73 -32.79 -32.47
N ALA A 21 43.13 -32.74 -33.68
CA ALA A 21 41.82 -32.14 -33.89
C ALA A 21 40.72 -32.87 -33.10
N LEU A 22 40.73 -34.21 -33.12
CA LEU A 22 39.78 -35.03 -32.37
C LEU A 22 39.93 -34.82 -30.85
N GLY A 23 41.16 -34.68 -30.36
CA GLY A 23 41.43 -34.40 -28.95
C GLY A 23 40.85 -33.06 -28.49
N ARG A 24 40.99 -32.00 -29.31
CA ARG A 24 40.42 -30.68 -29.01
C ARG A 24 38.90 -30.67 -29.05
N GLU A 25 38.28 -31.42 -29.95
CA GLU A 25 36.82 -31.54 -30.07
C GLU A 25 36.22 -32.27 -28.85
N ILE A 26 36.86 -33.34 -28.39
CA ILE A 26 36.45 -34.07 -27.17
C ILE A 26 36.59 -33.18 -25.93
N GLU A 27 37.67 -32.40 -25.83
CA GLU A 27 37.88 -31.48 -24.71
C GLU A 27 36.84 -30.34 -24.71
N GLN A 28 36.49 -29.79 -25.88
CA GLN A 28 35.42 -28.80 -26.00
C GLN A 28 34.05 -29.37 -25.61
N MET A 29 33.69 -30.56 -26.09
CA MET A 29 32.44 -31.21 -25.69
C MET A 29 32.37 -31.46 -24.19
N ARG A 30 33.49 -31.87 -23.56
CA ARG A 30 33.54 -32.09 -22.11
C ARG A 30 33.34 -30.79 -21.33
N LEU A 31 33.94 -29.69 -21.81
CA LEU A 31 33.82 -28.37 -21.19
C LEU A 31 32.40 -27.79 -21.32
N GLU A 32 31.73 -28.02 -22.45
CA GLU A 32 30.32 -27.65 -22.64
C GLU A 32 29.37 -28.49 -21.79
N GLU A 33 29.61 -29.80 -21.66
CA GLU A 33 28.81 -30.67 -20.82
C GLU A 33 28.95 -30.30 -19.32
N GLU A 34 30.16 -29.94 -18.88
CA GLU A 34 30.42 -29.47 -17.52
C GLU A 34 29.75 -28.12 -17.24
N LYS A 35 29.80 -27.18 -18.20
CA LYS A 35 29.03 -25.92 -18.12
C LYS A 35 27.53 -26.14 -18.07
N ARG A 36 27.00 -27.11 -18.82
CA ARG A 36 25.58 -27.44 -18.82
C ARG A 36 25.15 -28.10 -17.50
N LYS A 37 25.98 -28.96 -16.92
CA LYS A 37 25.71 -29.60 -15.61
C LYS A 37 25.76 -28.60 -14.46
N THR A 38 26.73 -27.67 -14.48
CA THR A 38 26.83 -26.60 -13.46
C THR A 38 25.68 -25.60 -13.57
N ALA A 39 25.24 -25.24 -14.78
CA ALA A 39 24.05 -24.41 -14.99
C ALA A 39 22.76 -25.09 -14.50
N ALA A 40 22.58 -26.39 -14.74
CA ALA A 40 21.42 -27.13 -14.26
C ALA A 40 21.38 -27.27 -12.72
N LEU A 41 22.54 -27.42 -12.07
CA LEU A 41 22.65 -27.48 -10.60
C LEU A 41 22.38 -26.12 -9.92
N LEU A 42 22.65 -25.00 -10.60
CA LEU A 42 22.34 -23.67 -10.07
C LEU A 42 20.83 -23.36 -10.12
N ASP A 43 20.12 -23.95 -11.09
CA ASP A 43 18.67 -23.76 -11.28
C ASP A 43 17.83 -24.63 -10.31
N GLU A 44 18.38 -25.73 -9.80
CA GLU A 44 17.74 -26.58 -8.77
C GLU A 44 17.97 -26.12 -7.31
N GLN A 45 18.90 -25.18 -7.07
CA GLN A 45 19.17 -24.62 -5.73
C GLN A 45 18.53 -23.26 -5.48
N LEU A 46 17.88 -22.66 -6.48
CA LEU A 46 16.90 -21.62 -6.18
C LEU A 46 15.72 -22.34 -5.51
N PRO A 47 15.36 -21.98 -4.25
CA PRO A 47 14.13 -22.52 -3.67
C PRO A 47 13.04 -22.25 -4.69
N LYS A 48 12.35 -23.32 -5.13
CA LYS A 48 11.07 -23.18 -5.81
C LYS A 48 10.25 -22.27 -4.92
N SER A 49 10.19 -20.99 -5.29
CA SER A 49 9.32 -20.02 -4.68
C SER A 49 7.97 -20.70 -4.74
N GLN A 50 7.46 -21.11 -3.58
CA GLN A 50 6.06 -21.45 -3.47
C GLN A 50 5.32 -20.32 -4.17
N PRO A 51 4.30 -20.59 -5.00
CA PRO A 51 3.48 -19.53 -5.52
C PRO A 51 3.01 -18.76 -4.28
N VAL A 52 3.58 -17.58 -4.08
CA VAL A 52 3.13 -16.68 -3.03
C VAL A 52 1.75 -16.32 -3.52
N GLU A 53 0.73 -16.94 -2.94
CA GLU A 53 -0.66 -16.55 -3.19
C GLU A 53 -0.68 -15.02 -3.12
N GLU A 54 -1.09 -14.37 -4.20
CA GLU A 54 -1.10 -12.92 -4.35
C GLU A 54 -2.17 -12.34 -3.43
N VAL A 55 -1.93 -12.41 -2.12
CA VAL A 55 -2.83 -11.90 -1.11
C VAL A 55 -2.81 -10.37 -1.17
N THR A 56 -3.98 -9.78 -1.24
CA THR A 56 -4.13 -8.33 -1.33
C THR A 56 -4.25 -7.76 0.07
N ARG A 57 -3.41 -6.78 0.41
CA ARG A 57 -3.34 -6.20 1.76
C ARG A 57 -3.84 -4.77 1.75
N PHE A 58 -4.67 -4.40 2.71
CA PHE A 58 -5.14 -3.02 2.87
C PHE A 58 -4.88 -2.54 4.28
N ASN A 59 -4.41 -1.30 4.43
CA ASN A 59 -4.26 -0.65 5.72
C ASN A 59 -5.04 0.66 5.76
N LEU A 60 -5.52 1.03 6.95
CA LEU A 60 -6.10 2.34 7.17
C LEU A 60 -5.06 3.43 6.90
N GLN A 61 -5.42 4.41 6.08
CA GLN A 61 -4.70 5.67 6.03
C GLN A 61 -5.15 6.53 7.22
N PRO A 62 -4.26 6.91 8.14
CA PRO A 62 -4.62 7.83 9.21
C PRO A 62 -4.96 9.20 8.60
N THR A 63 -6.25 9.54 8.55
CA THR A 63 -6.74 10.86 8.13
C THR A 63 -6.78 11.88 9.29
N GLY A 64 -6.19 11.52 10.44
CA GLY A 64 -6.12 12.36 11.64
C GLY A 64 -7.12 11.99 12.74
N ILE A 65 -8.09 11.11 12.47
CA ILE A 65 -9.01 10.52 13.46
C ILE A 65 -9.20 9.06 13.05
N GLU A 66 -8.82 8.09 13.90
CA GLU A 66 -9.31 6.72 13.74
C GLU A 66 -10.83 6.75 13.93
N SER A 67 -11.59 6.63 12.84
CA SER A 67 -13.04 6.63 12.94
C SER A 67 -13.49 5.37 13.67
N ASP A 68 -14.50 5.48 14.54
CA ASP A 68 -15.13 4.30 15.15
C ASP A 68 -15.70 3.34 14.08
N ASP A 69 -15.92 3.84 12.86
CA ASP A 69 -16.26 3.03 11.71
C ASP A 69 -15.15 2.05 11.32
N TRP A 70 -13.87 2.42 11.43
CA TRP A 70 -12.78 1.48 11.13
C TRP A 70 -12.77 0.29 12.09
N LYS A 71 -13.04 0.52 13.38
CA LYS A 71 -13.15 -0.58 14.36
C LYS A 71 -14.26 -1.55 13.96
N LYS A 72 -15.42 -1.03 13.57
CA LYS A 72 -16.55 -1.85 13.08
C LYS A 72 -16.20 -2.59 11.78
N ILE A 73 -15.46 -1.95 10.88
CA ILE A 73 -14.98 -2.57 9.63
C ILE A 73 -14.06 -3.75 9.96
N VAL A 74 -13.13 -3.60 10.90
CA VAL A 74 -12.25 -4.69 11.36
C VAL A 74 -13.07 -5.83 11.99
N GLU A 75 -14.09 -5.53 12.78
CA GLU A 75 -14.98 -6.55 13.34
C GLU A 75 -15.74 -7.32 12.26
N ASP A 76 -16.29 -6.63 11.27
CA ASP A 76 -17.02 -7.26 10.18
C ASP A 76 -16.10 -8.06 9.25
N PHE A 77 -14.85 -7.60 9.08
CA PHE A 77 -13.80 -8.36 8.40
C PHE A 77 -13.54 -9.69 9.12
N LYS A 78 -13.34 -9.66 10.45
CA LYS A 78 -13.11 -10.88 11.25
C LYS A 78 -14.28 -11.87 11.19
N LYS A 79 -15.52 -11.36 11.08
CA LYS A 79 -16.71 -12.22 10.90
C LYS A 79 -16.72 -12.87 9.52
N LYS A 80 -16.38 -12.12 8.46
CA LYS A 80 -16.42 -12.61 7.07
C LYS A 80 -15.22 -13.50 6.73
N TYR A 81 -14.06 -13.21 7.31
CA TYR A 81 -12.79 -13.90 7.10
C TYR A 81 -12.19 -14.37 8.43
N PRO A 82 -12.79 -15.37 9.10
CA PRO A 82 -12.38 -15.80 10.44
C PRO A 82 -10.96 -16.39 10.50
N ASN A 83 -10.45 -16.85 9.35
CA ASN A 83 -9.11 -17.44 9.23
C ASN A 83 -8.06 -16.44 8.73
N SER A 84 -8.45 -15.22 8.35
CA SER A 84 -7.51 -14.22 7.86
C SER A 84 -6.91 -13.43 9.03
N PRO A 85 -5.58 -13.37 9.16
CA PRO A 85 -4.96 -12.59 10.22
C PRO A 85 -5.19 -11.10 10.00
N VAL A 86 -5.39 -10.37 11.11
CA VAL A 86 -5.39 -8.90 11.14
C VAL A 86 -4.18 -8.48 11.95
N GLU A 87 -3.12 -8.04 11.27
CA GLU A 87 -1.88 -7.60 11.90
C GLU A 87 -1.73 -6.10 11.72
N ASN A 88 -1.50 -5.34 12.80
CA ASN A 88 -1.26 -3.90 12.74
C ASN A 88 -2.32 -3.10 11.94
N ASN A 89 -3.62 -3.43 12.11
CA ASN A 89 -4.74 -2.85 11.35
C ASN A 89 -4.73 -3.12 9.83
N VAL A 90 -3.90 -4.07 9.37
CA VAL A 90 -3.89 -4.52 7.98
C VAL A 90 -4.92 -5.63 7.78
N LEU A 91 -5.85 -5.43 6.85
CA LEU A 91 -6.81 -6.42 6.40
C LEU A 91 -6.23 -7.18 5.20
N ILE A 92 -6.20 -8.52 5.28
CA ILE A 92 -5.62 -9.38 4.24
C ILE A 92 -6.73 -10.13 3.51
N PHE A 93 -6.93 -9.79 2.24
CA PHE A 93 -7.92 -10.38 1.37
C PHE A 93 -7.29 -11.41 0.43
N PRO A 94 -8.05 -12.46 0.04
CA PRO A 94 -7.58 -13.42 -0.95
C PRO A 94 -7.28 -12.77 -2.31
N THR A 95 -8.15 -11.83 -2.72
CA THR A 95 -8.02 -11.10 -3.98
C THR A 95 -8.38 -9.63 -3.82
N LYS A 96 -8.00 -8.81 -4.80
CA LYS A 96 -8.40 -7.41 -4.88
C LYS A 96 -9.92 -7.25 -5.04
N ASP A 97 -10.55 -8.14 -5.81
CA ASP A 97 -12.00 -8.11 -6.01
C ASP A 97 -12.74 -8.42 -4.71
N ASP A 98 -12.25 -9.36 -3.89
CA ASP A 98 -12.81 -9.62 -2.55
C ASP A 98 -12.73 -8.39 -1.65
N ALA A 99 -11.61 -7.66 -1.72
CA ALA A 99 -11.45 -6.41 -0.98
C ALA A 99 -12.45 -5.36 -1.46
N ILE A 100 -12.59 -5.15 -2.77
CA ILE A 100 -13.54 -4.20 -3.34
C ILE A 100 -14.97 -4.56 -2.92
N VAL A 101 -15.38 -5.82 -3.07
CA VAL A 101 -16.71 -6.28 -2.65
C VAL A 101 -16.94 -6.04 -1.16
N PHE A 102 -15.93 -6.31 -0.33
CA PHE A 102 -16.00 -6.04 1.10
C PHE A 102 -16.17 -4.55 1.39
N PHE A 103 -15.31 -3.68 0.85
CA PHE A 103 -15.36 -2.25 1.11
C PHE A 103 -16.61 -1.58 0.52
N THR A 104 -17.11 -2.05 -0.63
CA THR A 104 -18.40 -1.60 -1.18
C THR A 104 -19.53 -1.89 -0.19
N ALA A 105 -19.57 -3.09 0.39
CA ALA A 105 -20.56 -3.45 1.39
C ALA A 105 -20.41 -2.66 2.71
N GLN A 106 -19.23 -2.10 3.00
CA GLN A 106 -19.01 -1.20 4.14
C GLN A 106 -19.47 0.23 3.82
N ALA A 107 -19.20 0.71 2.61
CA ALA A 107 -19.64 2.03 2.14
C ALA A 107 -21.17 2.12 2.11
N SER A 108 -21.86 1.07 1.66
CA SER A 108 -23.32 1.03 1.55
C SER A 108 -24.05 0.56 2.82
N GLN A 109 -23.40 0.53 3.98
CA GLN A 109 -24.08 0.20 5.25
C GLN A 109 -25.11 1.27 5.63
N GLU A 110 -25.98 0.96 6.59
CA GLU A 110 -26.88 1.93 7.22
C GLU A 110 -26.55 2.07 8.71
N PRO A 111 -25.96 3.20 9.17
CA PRO A 111 -25.51 4.34 8.37
C PRO A 111 -24.24 4.04 7.53
N PRO A 112 -24.03 4.74 6.40
CA PRO A 112 -22.84 4.59 5.57
C PRO A 112 -21.56 4.88 6.36
N ARG A 113 -20.56 4.01 6.22
CA ARG A 113 -19.31 4.11 6.99
C ARG A 113 -18.30 5.00 6.28
N LYS A 114 -17.54 5.78 7.07
CA LYS A 114 -16.49 6.65 6.55
C LYS A 114 -15.12 6.01 6.74
N PHE A 115 -14.36 5.85 5.66
CA PHE A 115 -13.02 5.27 5.71
C PHE A 115 -12.15 5.66 4.50
N LEU A 116 -10.84 5.56 4.69
CA LEU A 116 -9.85 5.60 3.61
C LEU A 116 -8.83 4.49 3.87
N ALA A 117 -8.71 3.54 2.96
CA ALA A 117 -7.71 2.47 3.05
C ALA A 117 -6.82 2.46 1.81
N SER A 118 -5.52 2.21 2.01
CA SER A 118 -4.54 2.03 0.93
C SER A 118 -4.20 0.56 0.77
N GLU A 119 -4.09 0.13 -0.48
CA GLU A 119 -3.49 -1.15 -0.84
C GLU A 119 -1.99 -1.12 -0.56
N LEU A 120 -1.47 -2.20 0.05
CA LEU A 120 -0.08 -2.38 0.39
C LEU A 120 0.54 -3.49 -0.45
N ASP A 121 1.80 -3.31 -0.85
CA ASP A 121 2.61 -4.33 -1.49
C ASP A 121 3.07 -5.42 -0.49
N GLN A 122 3.82 -6.40 -1.00
CA GLN A 122 4.37 -7.49 -0.18
C GLN A 122 5.32 -6.99 0.92
N ASN A 123 5.92 -5.81 0.75
CA ASN A 123 6.83 -5.16 1.69
C ASN A 123 6.11 -4.23 2.67
N GLY A 124 4.77 -4.14 2.62
CA GLY A 124 3.98 -3.25 3.46
C GLY A 124 4.00 -1.78 3.03
N LYS A 125 4.43 -1.47 1.80
CA LYS A 125 4.44 -0.11 1.24
C LYS A 125 3.15 0.16 0.45
N PRO A 126 2.57 1.37 0.51
CA PRO A 126 1.42 1.71 -0.31
C PRO A 126 1.71 1.56 -1.81
N THR A 127 0.82 0.87 -2.54
CA THR A 127 0.92 0.73 -4.01
C THR A 127 0.46 1.99 -4.75
N GLY A 128 -0.29 2.86 -4.07
CA GLY A 128 -0.94 4.04 -4.63
C GLY A 128 -2.41 3.81 -4.96
N PHE A 129 -2.92 2.57 -4.91
CA PHE A 129 -4.34 2.29 -4.99
C PHE A 129 -5.00 2.47 -3.62
N ASN A 130 -6.15 3.14 -3.61
CA ASN A 130 -6.91 3.45 -2.41
C ASN A 130 -8.38 3.14 -2.64
N VAL A 131 -9.06 2.85 -1.54
CA VAL A 131 -10.51 2.75 -1.45
C VAL A 131 -11.01 3.75 -0.41
N PHE A 132 -12.04 4.50 -0.75
CA PHE A 132 -12.51 5.64 0.03
C PHE A 132 -14.03 5.67 0.07
N SER A 133 -14.58 5.96 1.24
CA SER A 133 -15.99 6.34 1.38
C SER A 133 -16.10 7.52 2.32
N CYS A 134 -16.88 8.52 1.91
CA CYS A 134 -17.14 9.72 2.72
C CYS A 134 -18.45 9.64 3.52
N GLY A 135 -19.13 8.49 3.50
CA GLY A 135 -20.41 8.26 4.19
C GLY A 135 -21.63 8.71 3.39
N ASP A 136 -21.48 8.81 2.07
CA ASP A 136 -22.52 9.05 1.07
C ASP A 136 -23.15 7.76 0.53
N GLY A 137 -22.64 6.59 0.94
CA GLY A 137 -23.10 5.29 0.45
C GLY A 137 -22.29 4.74 -0.72
N THR A 138 -21.38 5.53 -1.27
CA THR A 138 -20.58 5.19 -2.46
C THR A 138 -19.15 4.81 -2.07
N LEU A 139 -18.58 3.85 -2.81
CA LEU A 139 -17.17 3.51 -2.76
C LEU A 139 -16.43 4.18 -3.93
N TYR A 140 -15.47 5.03 -3.59
CA TYR A 140 -14.52 5.60 -4.53
C TYR A 140 -13.23 4.80 -4.51
N GLN A 141 -12.63 4.59 -5.67
CA GLN A 141 -11.44 3.73 -5.79
C GLN A 141 -10.44 4.26 -6.81
N GLY A 142 -9.16 3.99 -6.59
CA GLY A 142 -8.05 4.39 -7.46
C GLY A 142 -6.97 5.16 -6.73
N THR A 143 -6.18 5.92 -7.47
CA THR A 143 -5.25 6.89 -6.92
C THR A 143 -5.98 8.06 -6.26
N LEU A 144 -5.30 8.79 -5.39
CA LEU A 144 -5.90 9.96 -4.74
C LEU A 144 -6.39 11.03 -5.74
N ASN A 145 -5.70 11.18 -6.88
CA ASN A 145 -6.13 12.10 -7.95
C ASN A 145 -7.43 11.62 -8.63
N GLU A 146 -7.51 10.33 -8.95
CA GLU A 146 -8.72 9.75 -9.56
C GLU A 146 -9.92 9.82 -8.61
N ILE A 147 -9.70 9.61 -7.31
CA ILE A 147 -10.74 9.77 -6.27
C ILE A 147 -11.17 11.23 -6.17
N GLU A 148 -10.25 12.20 -6.25
CA GLU A 148 -10.59 13.62 -6.28
C GLU A 148 -11.49 13.97 -7.48
N GLU A 149 -11.18 13.44 -8.67
CA GLU A 149 -11.98 13.64 -9.89
C GLU A 149 -13.37 13.00 -9.80
N GLN A 150 -13.47 11.80 -9.22
CA GLN A 150 -14.76 11.14 -8.97
C GLN A 150 -15.63 11.98 -8.02
N LEU A 151 -15.06 12.44 -6.90
CA LEU A 151 -15.77 13.30 -5.95
C LEU A 151 -16.20 14.64 -6.57
N LYS A 152 -15.36 15.25 -7.41
CA LYS A 152 -15.73 16.47 -8.16
C LYS A 152 -16.86 16.22 -9.15
N THR A 153 -16.94 15.03 -9.72
CA THR A 153 -18.02 14.66 -10.64
C THR A 153 -19.31 14.46 -9.86
N GLU A 154 -19.29 13.67 -8.79
CA GLU A 154 -20.46 13.43 -7.94
C GLU A 154 -21.00 14.72 -7.31
N LEU A 155 -20.11 15.63 -6.91
CA LEU A 155 -20.49 16.93 -6.34
C LEU A 155 -21.14 17.86 -7.37
N LYS A 156 -20.91 17.68 -8.68
CA LYS A 156 -21.65 18.44 -9.71
C LYS A 156 -23.11 18.01 -9.77
N ASP A 157 -23.36 16.71 -9.59
CA ASP A 157 -24.69 16.13 -9.62
C ASP A 157 -25.42 16.33 -8.27
N ASN A 158 -24.66 16.36 -7.17
CA ASN A 158 -25.15 16.51 -5.80
C ASN A 158 -24.44 17.68 -5.05
N PRO A 159 -24.65 18.94 -5.47
CA PRO A 159 -23.87 20.09 -4.99
C PRO A 159 -24.06 20.44 -3.51
N ASP A 160 -25.13 19.95 -2.89
CA ASP A 160 -25.46 20.25 -1.50
C ASP A 160 -25.04 19.13 -0.52
N ASP A 161 -24.48 18.02 -0.99
CA ASP A 161 -24.08 16.92 -0.12
C ASP A 161 -22.87 17.33 0.77
N PRO A 162 -23.04 17.37 2.12
CA PRO A 162 -21.96 17.73 3.03
C PRO A 162 -20.87 16.67 3.12
N ASN A 163 -21.19 15.38 2.91
CA ASN A 163 -20.23 14.28 2.91
C ASN A 163 -19.29 14.39 1.72
N LEU A 164 -19.81 14.69 0.52
CA LEU A 164 -19.00 14.88 -0.68
C LEU A 164 -18.05 16.08 -0.52
N LYS A 165 -18.52 17.20 0.02
CA LYS A 165 -17.69 18.39 0.31
C LYS A 165 -16.56 18.06 1.29
N GLN A 166 -16.89 17.36 2.38
CA GLN A 166 -15.91 16.93 3.38
C GLN A 166 -14.92 15.90 2.81
N GLY A 167 -15.41 14.98 2.00
CA GLY A 167 -14.59 13.97 1.33
C GLY A 167 -13.57 14.61 0.38
N LEU A 168 -14.02 15.56 -0.44
CA LEU A 168 -13.15 16.30 -1.35
C LEU A 168 -12.08 17.09 -0.59
N ALA A 169 -12.44 17.76 0.51
CA ALA A 169 -11.48 18.45 1.36
C ALA A 169 -10.44 17.49 1.96
N THR A 170 -10.88 16.29 2.38
CA THR A 170 -9.99 15.25 2.95
C THR A 170 -8.97 14.78 1.92
N ILE A 171 -9.41 14.44 0.71
CA ILE A 171 -8.54 13.98 -0.37
C ILE A 171 -7.59 15.10 -0.83
N THR A 172 -8.09 16.33 -0.96
CA THR A 172 -7.28 17.50 -1.34
C THR A 172 -6.14 17.74 -0.34
N ARG A 173 -6.42 17.58 0.96
CA ARG A 173 -5.41 17.71 2.03
C ARG A 173 -4.35 16.62 1.96
N LEU A 174 -4.73 15.39 1.62
CA LEU A 174 -3.79 14.27 1.45
C LEU A 174 -2.91 14.45 0.22
N LEU A 175 -3.44 15.03 -0.86
CA LEU A 175 -2.67 15.40 -2.05
C LEU A 175 -1.70 16.57 -1.78
N ASN A 176 -2.05 17.48 -0.86
CA ASN A 176 -1.26 18.67 -0.55
C ASN A 176 -1.00 18.83 0.96
N PRO A 177 -0.17 17.98 1.58
CA PRO A 177 0.05 17.98 3.02
C PRO A 177 0.61 19.33 3.53
N ALA A 178 1.38 20.05 2.71
CA ALA A 178 1.91 21.38 3.03
C ALA A 178 0.83 22.48 3.17
N LYS A 179 -0.33 22.33 2.52
CA LYS A 179 -1.47 23.26 2.66
C LYS A 179 -2.27 22.98 3.93
N GLY A 180 -2.50 21.70 4.24
CA GLY A 180 -3.21 21.29 5.46
C GLY A 180 -2.52 21.78 6.74
N PHE A 181 -1.18 21.72 6.80
CA PHE A 181 -0.44 22.20 7.96
C PHE A 181 -0.61 23.71 8.20
N ARG A 182 -0.71 24.52 7.13
CA ARG A 182 -0.98 25.97 7.25
C ARG A 182 -2.39 26.26 7.74
N GLU A 183 -3.39 25.53 7.26
CA GLU A 183 -4.78 25.68 7.71
C GLU A 183 -4.96 25.30 9.18
N THR A 184 -4.33 24.20 9.63
CA THR A 184 -4.36 23.81 11.05
C THR A 184 -3.63 24.82 11.94
N LEU A 185 -2.52 25.40 11.47
CA LEU A 185 -1.83 26.49 12.19
C LEU A 185 -2.64 27.77 12.26
N MET A 186 -3.42 28.11 11.22
CA MET A 186 -4.31 29.26 11.25
C MET A 186 -5.49 29.02 12.19
N GLN A 187 -6.14 27.85 12.14
CA GLN A 187 -7.22 27.52 13.07
C GLN A 187 -6.77 27.45 14.54
N ALA A 188 -5.55 26.96 14.82
CA ALA A 188 -5.00 26.96 16.18
C ALA A 188 -4.74 28.39 16.69
N LYS A 189 -4.26 29.29 15.81
CA LYS A 189 -4.08 30.70 16.14
C LYS A 189 -5.39 31.46 16.35
N ASP A 190 -6.42 31.14 15.57
CA ASP A 190 -7.73 31.76 15.75
C ASP A 190 -8.45 31.24 17.01
N SER A 191 -8.16 30.01 17.44
CA SER A 191 -8.72 29.43 18.69
C SER A 191 -8.04 29.97 19.95
N GLU A 192 -6.73 30.29 19.92
CA GLU A 192 -6.06 30.98 21.05
C GLU A 192 -6.46 32.47 21.19
N GLY A 193 -7.10 33.05 20.17
CA GLY A 193 -7.56 34.44 20.17
C GLY A 193 -8.94 34.68 20.79
N ALA A 194 -9.74 33.63 20.99
CA ALA A 194 -11.14 33.74 21.42
C ALA A 194 -11.38 33.52 22.93
N ASP A 195 -10.40 33.00 23.68
CA ASP A 195 -10.61 32.53 25.07
C ASP A 195 -9.95 33.41 26.16
N LEU A 196 -9.64 34.68 25.85
CA LEU A 196 -8.99 35.63 26.79
C LEU A 196 -9.79 36.91 27.06
N LYS A 197 -11.08 36.92 26.76
CA LYS A 197 -11.99 38.01 27.15
C LYS A 197 -13.27 37.49 27.80
N ASP A 198 -13.16 36.85 28.95
CA ASP A 198 -14.19 36.99 29.98
C ASP A 198 -13.65 36.57 31.34
N GLY A 199 -13.30 37.56 32.14
CA GLY A 199 -12.85 37.32 33.50
C GLY A 199 -12.12 38.50 34.06
N HIS A 200 -12.84 39.57 34.39
CA HIS A 200 -12.57 40.46 35.53
C HIS A 200 -13.77 41.42 35.71
N GLN A 201 -14.87 40.90 36.27
CA GLN A 201 -15.77 41.73 37.07
C GLN A 201 -15.55 41.33 38.54
N ALA A 202 -14.73 42.13 39.22
CA ALA A 202 -14.67 42.15 40.66
C ALA A 202 -15.96 42.80 41.16
N ASP A 203 -16.88 42.02 41.74
CA ASP A 203 -17.96 42.56 42.55
C ASP A 203 -17.58 42.43 44.03
N HIS A 204 -17.54 43.58 44.69
CA HIS A 204 -17.12 43.73 46.07
C HIS A 204 -18.21 43.19 47.00
N GLY A 205 -17.91 42.08 47.68
CA GLY A 205 -18.72 41.57 48.78
C GLY A 205 -18.83 42.61 49.91
N SER A 206 -20.01 43.21 50.02
CA SER A 206 -20.38 44.11 51.12
C SER A 206 -20.69 43.30 52.38
N VAL A 207 -19.74 43.29 53.31
CA VAL A 207 -19.87 42.64 54.63
C VAL A 207 -20.71 43.53 55.53
N SER A 208 -21.92 43.08 55.87
CA SER A 208 -22.75 43.70 56.90
C SER A 208 -22.26 43.30 58.30
N PRO A 209 -22.03 44.23 59.23
CA PRO A 209 -21.66 43.88 60.60
C PRO A 209 -22.89 43.58 61.46
N GLN A 210 -22.84 42.46 62.18
CA GLN A 210 -23.75 42.10 63.25
C GLN A 210 -23.80 43.22 64.32
N ARG A 211 -25.01 43.59 64.73
CA ARG A 211 -25.24 44.43 65.92
C ARG A 211 -26.07 43.65 66.92
N SER A 212 -25.40 43.17 67.96
CA SER A 212 -25.98 42.69 69.22
C SER A 212 -26.71 43.82 69.95
N LYS A 213 -27.83 43.47 70.59
CA LYS A 213 -28.42 44.01 71.85
C LYS A 213 -29.74 43.25 72.06
N SER A 214 -29.90 42.43 73.12
CA SER A 214 -30.15 42.81 74.52
C SER A 214 -31.34 43.73 74.66
#